data_AF-A0AAV5FU92-F1
#
_entry.id   AF-A0AAV5FU92-F1
#
_cell.length_a   1.000
_cell.length_b   1.000
_cell.length_c   1.000
_cell.angle_alpha   90.00
_cell.angle_beta   90.00
_cell.angle_gamma   90.00
#
_symmetry.space_group_name_H-M   'P 1'
#
loop_
_entity.id
_entity.type
_entity.pdbx_description
1 polymer ?
#
loop_
_entity_poly.entity_id
_entity_poly.type
_entity_poly.pdbx_seq_one_letter_code
_entity_poly.pdbx_strand_id
1 'polypeptide(L)'
;MTVGPSHLVEALLRRRAHRRPEPTVHPAVIATVPDVLRHFLADNRVRFAGCGVAADCQKLRVQHGVDVASTMELRGVDESKEDMAARHLGLKRIEMMPEKVRTASKWDGATLSKMQIRYACTDAYLSRRLAVHLRDNGEKAA
;
A
#
# COMPACT_ATOMS: atom_id res chain seq x y z
N MET A 1 4.60 -15.14 -3.50
CA MET A 1 3.69 -14.25 -4.25
C MET A 1 3.97 -12.82 -3.80
N THR A 2 4.09 -11.86 -4.71
CA THR A 2 4.36 -10.46 -4.35
C THR A 2 3.08 -9.65 -4.43
N VAL A 3 2.71 -8.93 -3.37
CA VAL A 3 1.49 -8.11 -3.32
C VAL A 3 1.90 -6.71 -2.89
N GLY A 4 1.43 -5.68 -3.61
CA GLY A 4 1.84 -4.30 -3.33
C GLY A 4 1.02 -3.64 -2.24
N PRO A 5 1.64 -3.11 -1.15
CA PRO A 5 0.89 -2.55 -0.02
C PRO A 5 0.75 -1.02 -0.02
N SER A 6 1.32 -0.27 -0.97
CA SER A 6 1.65 1.14 -0.73
C SER A 6 0.49 2.12 -0.46
N HIS A 7 -0.75 1.81 -0.86
CA HIS A 7 -1.87 2.76 -0.67
C HIS A 7 -3.14 2.14 -0.08
N LEU A 8 -3.30 0.82 -0.14
CA LEU A 8 -4.40 0.09 0.51
C LEU A 8 -4.27 0.14 2.04
N VAL A 9 -3.03 0.10 2.52
CA VAL A 9 -2.69 0.26 3.93
C VAL A 9 -2.92 1.72 4.36
N GLU A 10 -2.51 2.73 3.58
CA GLU A 10 -2.75 4.13 3.97
C GLU A 10 -4.26 4.46 4.10
N ALA A 11 -5.07 3.91 3.19
CA ALA A 11 -6.52 4.13 3.17
C ALA A 11 -7.26 3.44 4.32
N LEU A 12 -6.92 2.19 4.62
CA LEU A 12 -7.57 1.44 5.71
C LEU A 12 -7.16 1.97 7.10
N LEU A 13 -5.99 2.60 7.23
CA LEU A 13 -5.40 2.96 8.53
C LEU A 13 -5.52 4.42 8.95
N ARG A 14 -5.78 5.38 8.04
CA ARG A 14 -6.04 6.80 8.42
C ARG A 14 -7.35 7.02 9.22
N ARG A 15 -8.11 5.96 9.51
CA ARG A 15 -9.37 5.93 10.30
C ARG A 15 -9.33 6.66 11.66
N ARG A 16 -8.18 7.03 12.22
CA ARG A 16 -8.13 7.57 13.60
C ARG A 16 -7.22 8.76 13.90
N ALA A 17 -6.36 9.23 12.99
CA ALA A 17 -5.35 10.23 13.36
C ALA A 17 -5.92 11.65 13.62
N HIS A 18 -7.18 11.94 13.26
CA HIS A 18 -7.76 13.29 13.36
C HIS A 18 -9.11 13.42 14.09
N ARG A 19 -9.54 12.44 14.89
CA ARG A 19 -10.61 12.73 15.86
C ARG A 19 -10.04 13.56 17.00
N ARG A 20 -10.32 14.87 17.00
CA ARG A 20 -10.48 15.60 18.28
C ARG A 20 -11.56 14.85 19.09
N PRO A 21 -11.35 14.59 20.39
CA PRO A 21 -12.37 13.97 21.20
C PRO A 21 -13.48 15.00 21.45
N GLU A 22 -14.61 14.86 20.74
CA GLU A 22 -15.90 15.36 21.21
C GLU A 22 -16.42 14.37 22.28
N PRO A 23 -17.02 14.86 23.38
CA PRO A 23 -17.44 14.03 24.49
C PRO A 23 -18.80 13.41 24.16
N THR A 24 -18.81 12.36 23.35
CA THR A 24 -19.98 11.48 23.25
C THR A 24 -19.53 10.03 23.21
N VAL A 25 -19.92 9.32 24.27
CA VAL A 25 -19.61 7.92 24.55
C VAL A 25 -20.33 7.03 23.54
N HIS A 26 -19.71 6.81 22.38
CA HIS A 26 -19.93 5.59 21.62
C HIS A 26 -18.68 4.72 21.78
N PRO A 27 -18.80 3.45 22.21
CA PRO A 27 -17.65 2.56 22.26
C PRO A 27 -17.11 2.45 20.83
N ALA A 28 -16.01 3.14 20.60
CA ALA A 28 -15.37 3.19 19.30
C ALA A 28 -14.88 1.78 19.01
N VAL A 29 -15.61 1.03 18.18
CA VAL A 29 -15.14 -0.25 17.63
C VAL A 29 -13.82 0.04 16.92
N ILE A 30 -12.71 -0.21 17.61
CA ILE A 30 -11.40 -0.39 17.02
C ILE A 30 -11.65 -1.52 16.02
N ALA A 31 -11.63 -1.22 14.73
CA ALA A 31 -11.77 -2.28 13.72
C ALA A 31 -10.48 -3.06 13.86
N THR A 32 -10.60 -4.22 14.49
CA THR A 32 -9.53 -5.17 14.61
C THR A 32 -9.19 -5.63 13.20
N VAL A 33 -7.92 -5.50 12.84
CA VAL A 33 -7.40 -6.11 11.61
C VAL A 33 -7.75 -7.60 11.68
N PRO A 34 -8.51 -8.16 10.71
CA PRO A 34 -8.92 -9.56 10.74
C PRO A 34 -7.72 -10.48 10.86
N ASP A 35 -7.84 -11.58 11.63
CA ASP A 35 -6.73 -12.48 11.89
C ASP A 35 -6.14 -13.07 10.61
N VAL A 36 -6.96 -13.39 9.62
CA VAL A 36 -6.49 -13.86 8.31
C VAL A 36 -5.51 -12.87 7.66
N LEU A 37 -5.78 -11.57 7.79
CA LEU A 37 -4.90 -10.53 7.24
C LEU A 37 -3.65 -10.37 8.09
N ARG A 38 -3.74 -10.51 9.42
CA ARG A 38 -2.57 -10.52 10.31
C ARG A 38 -1.62 -11.66 9.96
N HIS A 39 -2.14 -12.88 9.84
CA HIS A 39 -1.34 -14.05 9.47
C HIS A 39 -0.71 -13.90 8.09
N PHE A 40 -1.46 -13.35 7.12
CA PHE A 40 -0.93 -13.11 5.78
C PHE A 40 0.22 -12.09 5.77
N LEU A 41 0.11 -11.00 6.55
CA LEU A 41 1.16 -9.98 6.66
C LEU A 41 2.40 -10.49 7.42
N ALA A 42 2.21 -11.41 8.37
CA ALA A 42 3.28 -12.03 9.14
C ALA A 42 3.94 -13.24 8.45
N ASP A 43 3.45 -13.69 7.28
CA ASP A 43 4.00 -14.84 6.56
C ASP A 43 5.27 -14.46 5.78
N ASN A 44 6.43 -14.97 6.21
CA ASN A 44 7.72 -14.69 5.58
C ASN A 44 7.87 -15.30 4.17
N ARG A 45 6.97 -16.19 3.75
CA ARG A 45 6.91 -16.74 2.38
C ARG A 45 6.28 -15.75 1.41
N VAL A 46 5.63 -14.71 1.92
CA VAL A 46 5.02 -13.62 1.16
C VAL A 46 5.90 -12.38 1.29
N ARG A 47 6.27 -11.79 0.15
CA ARG A 47 7.06 -10.55 0.11
C ARG A 47 6.19 -9.41 -0.35
N PHE A 48 6.12 -8.34 0.43
CA PHE A 48 5.27 -7.18 0.16
C PHE A 48 6.10 -6.07 -0.51
N ALA A 49 5.83 -5.78 -1.78
CA ALA A 49 6.66 -4.87 -2.56
C ALA A 49 5.96 -3.55 -2.90
N GLY A 50 6.59 -2.42 -2.63
CA GLY A 50 5.95 -1.12 -2.82
C GLY A 50 6.93 0.03 -2.78
N CYS A 51 6.40 1.25 -2.91
CA CYS A 51 7.15 2.46 -2.62
C CYS A 51 6.77 2.95 -1.21
N GLY A 52 7.76 3.26 -0.37
CA GLY A 52 7.56 3.71 1.01
C GLY A 52 7.13 2.59 1.96
N VAL A 53 7.49 1.34 1.69
CA VAL A 53 6.97 0.17 2.43
C VAL A 53 7.39 0.22 3.90
N ALA A 54 8.59 0.72 4.20
CA ALA A 54 9.06 0.89 5.57
C ALA A 54 8.14 1.81 6.38
N ALA A 55 7.70 2.92 5.79
CA ALA A 55 6.78 3.86 6.43
C ALA A 55 5.40 3.22 6.65
N ASP A 56 4.91 2.43 5.71
CA ASP A 56 3.64 1.71 5.86
C ASP A 56 3.71 0.63 6.95
N CYS A 57 4.82 -0.09 7.05
CA CYS A 57 5.05 -1.06 8.12
C CYS A 57 5.09 -0.39 9.50
N GLN A 58 5.77 0.75 9.60
CA GLN A 58 5.79 1.52 10.85
C GLN A 58 4.38 1.96 11.26
N LYS A 59 3.57 2.45 10.32
CA LYS A 59 2.16 2.82 10.58
C LYS A 59 1.34 1.61 11.04
N LEU A 60 1.44 0.48 10.34
CA LEU A 60 0.77 -0.77 10.71
C LEU A 60 1.11 -1.21 12.14
N ARG A 61 2.38 -1.17 12.50
CA ARG A 61 2.85 -1.53 13.84
C ARG A 61 2.34 -0.57 14.90
N VAL A 62 2.53 0.75 14.71
CA VAL A 62 2.17 1.77 15.70
C VAL A 62 0.65 1.86 15.90
N GLN A 63 -0.13 1.81 14.83
CA GLN A 63 -1.56 2.07 14.88
C GLN A 63 -2.40 0.80 15.08
N HIS A 64 -1.87 -0.38 14.70
CA HIS A 64 -2.64 -1.63 14.67
C HIS A 64 -1.94 -2.82 15.33
N GLY A 65 -0.69 -2.67 15.79
CA GLY A 65 0.10 -3.78 16.33
C GLY A 65 0.25 -4.90 15.32
N VAL A 66 0.43 -4.56 14.04
CA VAL A 66 0.65 -5.52 12.95
C VAL A 66 2.05 -5.34 12.41
N ASP A 67 2.84 -6.40 12.45
CA ASP A 67 4.14 -6.47 11.79
C ASP A 67 4.01 -7.09 10.39
N VAL A 68 4.85 -6.64 9.47
CA VAL A 68 4.96 -7.20 8.12
C VAL A 68 6.30 -7.92 8.02
N ALA A 69 6.27 -9.23 7.80
CA ALA A 69 7.46 -10.08 7.97
C ALA A 69 8.50 -9.93 6.85
N SER A 70 8.08 -9.62 5.62
CA SER A 70 9.00 -9.48 4.50
C SER A 70 8.55 -8.40 3.51
N THR A 71 9.44 -7.45 3.23
CA THR A 71 9.15 -6.29 2.36
C THR A 71 10.19 -6.16 1.25
N MET A 72 9.84 -5.38 0.22
CA MET A 72 10.74 -5.00 -0.87
C MET A 72 10.42 -3.57 -1.29
N GLU A 73 11.37 -2.67 -1.11
CA GLU A 73 11.23 -1.29 -1.55
C GLU A 73 11.49 -1.23 -3.07
N LEU A 74 10.57 -0.66 -3.83
CA LEU A 74 10.67 -0.63 -5.29
C LEU A 74 11.36 0.64 -5.79
N ARG A 75 11.54 1.66 -4.95
CA ARG A 75 12.00 2.96 -5.39
C ARG A 75 13.51 2.99 -5.70
N GLY A 76 13.87 3.39 -6.92
CA GLY A 76 15.17 4.01 -7.18
C GLY A 76 15.13 5.48 -6.71
N VAL A 77 16.22 5.99 -6.15
CA VAL A 77 16.32 7.29 -5.43
C VAL A 77 15.56 8.44 -6.13
N ASP A 78 15.54 8.46 -7.46
CA ASP A 78 14.99 9.54 -8.28
C ASP A 78 13.82 9.17 -9.22
N GLU A 79 13.29 7.94 -9.16
CA GLU A 79 12.29 7.46 -10.14
C GLU A 79 10.93 7.11 -9.50
N SER A 80 9.84 7.43 -10.21
CA SER A 80 8.48 7.04 -9.80
C SER A 80 8.18 5.59 -10.19
N LYS A 81 7.22 4.96 -9.50
CA LYS A 81 6.78 3.59 -9.82
C LYS A 81 6.21 3.52 -11.24
N GLU A 82 5.53 4.57 -11.65
CA GLU A 82 4.96 4.74 -12.98
C GLU A 82 6.06 4.76 -14.05
N ASP A 83 7.13 5.53 -13.83
CA ASP A 83 8.25 5.63 -14.77
C ASP A 83 9.01 4.30 -14.82
N MET A 84 9.24 3.65 -13.68
CA MET A 84 9.79 2.29 -13.63
C MET A 84 8.94 1.30 -14.42
N ALA A 85 7.62 1.34 -14.26
CA ALA A 85 6.72 0.43 -14.97
C ALA A 85 6.68 0.73 -16.48
N ALA A 86 6.80 1.99 -16.89
CA ALA A 86 6.98 2.32 -18.30
C ALA A 86 8.30 1.77 -18.86
N ARG A 87 9.40 1.96 -18.11
CA ARG A 87 10.75 1.55 -18.51
C ARG A 87 10.93 0.04 -18.55
N HIS A 88 10.49 -0.67 -17.52
CA HIS A 88 10.74 -2.11 -17.35
C HIS A 88 9.62 -3.02 -17.86
N LEU A 89 8.38 -2.52 -17.90
CA LEU A 89 7.21 -3.32 -18.28
C LEU A 89 6.57 -2.85 -19.59
N GLY A 90 7.04 -1.73 -20.17
CA GLY A 90 6.49 -1.16 -21.41
C GLY A 90 5.07 -0.59 -21.24
N LEU A 91 4.64 -0.31 -20.01
CA LEU A 91 3.29 0.18 -19.71
C LEU A 91 3.20 1.68 -19.98
N LYS A 92 2.16 2.12 -20.70
CA LYS A 92 2.01 3.55 -21.00
C LYS A 92 1.54 4.31 -19.76
N ARG A 93 2.13 5.48 -19.51
CA ARG A 93 1.73 6.38 -18.41
C ARG A 93 0.24 6.79 -18.46
N ILE A 94 -0.39 6.74 -19.63
CA ILE A 94 -1.82 7.01 -19.83
C ILE A 94 -2.71 5.87 -19.28
N GLU A 95 -2.19 4.65 -19.20
CA GLU A 95 -2.89 3.51 -18.58
C GLU A 95 -2.85 3.59 -17.04
N MET A 96 -2.05 4.51 -16.50
CA MET A 96 -1.88 4.74 -15.07
C MET A 96 -2.87 5.80 -14.58
N MET A 97 -3.50 5.51 -13.45
CA MET A 97 -4.57 6.33 -12.90
C MET A 97 -4.06 7.73 -12.47
N PRO A 98 -4.92 8.77 -12.50
CA PRO A 98 -4.51 10.12 -12.17
C PRO A 98 -3.99 10.26 -10.74
N GLU A 99 -2.91 11.01 -10.58
CA GLU A 99 -2.28 11.31 -9.28
C GLU A 99 -3.25 11.97 -8.28
N LYS A 100 -4.29 12.67 -8.76
CA LYS A 100 -5.35 13.23 -7.90
C LYS A 100 -6.12 12.17 -7.10
N VAL A 101 -6.24 10.94 -7.60
CA VAL A 101 -6.88 9.85 -6.84
C VAL A 101 -6.00 9.48 -5.63
N ARG A 102 -4.68 9.49 -5.82
CA ARG A 102 -3.67 9.23 -4.80
C ARG A 102 -3.69 10.30 -3.70
N THR A 103 -3.55 11.57 -4.07
CA THR A 103 -3.22 12.66 -3.12
C THR A 103 -4.41 13.43 -2.57
N ALA A 104 -5.57 13.43 -3.25
CA ALA A 104 -6.69 14.32 -2.94
C ALA A 104 -8.03 13.60 -2.67
N SER A 105 -8.05 12.27 -2.64
CA SER A 105 -9.29 11.50 -2.39
C SER A 105 -9.50 11.16 -0.92
N LYS A 106 -10.76 11.10 -0.49
CA LYS A 106 -11.17 10.76 0.88
C LYS A 106 -11.00 9.25 1.13
N TRP A 107 -9.79 8.83 1.43
CA TRP A 107 -9.45 7.42 1.69
C TRP A 107 -9.93 6.93 3.07
N ASP A 108 -10.20 7.85 3.97
CA ASP A 108 -10.77 7.65 5.31
C ASP A 108 -12.30 7.63 5.33
N GLY A 109 -12.95 7.63 4.15
CA GLY A 109 -14.40 7.45 4.02
C GLY A 109 -14.86 6.06 4.46
N ALA A 110 -16.11 5.93 4.90
CA ALA A 110 -16.69 4.64 5.27
C ALA A 110 -16.74 3.65 4.09
N THR A 111 -16.74 4.16 2.87
CA THR A 111 -16.70 3.40 1.62
C THR A 111 -15.69 4.02 0.67
N LEU A 112 -15.00 3.18 -0.10
CA LEU A 112 -14.12 3.63 -1.17
C LEU A 112 -14.93 3.78 -2.46
N SER A 113 -14.62 4.83 -3.22
CA SER A 113 -15.16 5.00 -4.56
C SER A 113 -14.61 3.94 -5.53
N LYS A 114 -15.33 3.67 -6.63
CA LYS A 114 -14.84 2.80 -7.71
C LYS A 114 -13.48 3.25 -8.26
N MET A 115 -13.20 4.55 -8.24
CA MET A 115 -11.93 5.11 -8.69
C MET A 115 -10.79 4.80 -7.73
N GLN A 116 -11.03 4.95 -6.42
CA GLN A 116 -10.06 4.57 -5.38
C GLN A 116 -9.77 3.07 -5.40
N ILE A 117 -10.80 2.23 -5.54
CA ILE A 117 -10.62 0.78 -5.67
C ILE A 117 -9.75 0.46 -6.90
N ARG A 118 -10.08 1.05 -8.06
CA ARG A 118 -9.31 0.85 -9.29
C ARG A 118 -7.85 1.29 -9.12
N TYR A 119 -7.62 2.47 -8.54
CA TYR A 119 -6.28 2.95 -8.24
C TYR A 119 -5.50 1.97 -7.36
N ALA A 120 -6.08 1.52 -6.25
CA ALA A 120 -5.46 0.57 -5.35
C ALA A 120 -5.11 -0.76 -6.03
N CYS A 121 -6.00 -1.28 -6.87
CA CYS A 121 -5.74 -2.49 -7.65
C CYS A 121 -4.60 -2.30 -8.66
N THR A 122 -4.59 -1.17 -9.38
CA THR A 122 -3.50 -0.83 -10.32
C THR A 122 -2.16 -0.70 -9.58
N ASP A 123 -2.11 0.03 -8.46
CA ASP A 123 -0.90 0.22 -7.66
C ASP A 123 -0.32 -1.12 -7.16
N ALA A 124 -1.18 -2.00 -6.64
CA ALA A 124 -0.78 -3.33 -6.18
C ALA A 124 -0.29 -4.24 -7.33
N TYR A 125 -0.93 -4.16 -8.50
CA TYR A 125 -0.54 -4.91 -9.70
C TYR A 125 0.83 -4.48 -10.23
N LEU A 126 1.05 -3.17 -10.37
CA LEU A 126 2.33 -2.61 -10.83
C LEU A 126 3.45 -2.99 -9.87
N SER A 127 3.23 -2.83 -8.57
CA SER A 127 4.14 -3.25 -7.51
C SER A 127 4.57 -4.72 -7.65
N ARG A 128 3.60 -5.63 -7.85
CA ARG A 128 3.88 -7.05 -8.06
C ARG A 128 4.72 -7.29 -9.31
N ARG A 129 4.35 -6.66 -10.43
CA ARG A 129 4.99 -6.85 -11.73
C ARG A 129 6.43 -6.36 -11.74
N LEU A 130 6.68 -5.19 -11.14
CA LEU A 130 8.00 -4.63 -10.94
C LEU A 130 8.86 -5.51 -10.04
N ALA A 131 8.32 -5.95 -8.90
CA ALA A 131 9.07 -6.80 -7.96
C ALA A 131 9.52 -8.12 -8.60
N VAL A 132 8.66 -8.75 -9.41
CA VAL A 132 9.02 -9.96 -10.16
C VAL A 132 10.11 -9.65 -11.18
N HIS A 133 9.97 -8.59 -11.97
CA HIS A 133 10.96 -8.20 -12.97
C HIS A 133 12.34 -7.93 -12.35
N LEU A 134 12.40 -7.12 -11.29
CA LEU A 134 13.65 -6.77 -10.62
C LEU A 134 14.33 -7.99 -10.01
N ARG A 135 13.56 -8.87 -9.37
CA ARG A 135 14.09 -10.12 -8.78
C ARG A 135 14.66 -11.04 -9.84
N ASP A 136 13.96 -11.21 -10.96
CA ASP A 136 14.36 -12.13 -12.01
C ASP A 136 15.58 -11.60 -12.81
N ASN A 137 15.78 -10.28 -12.86
CA ASN A 137 16.93 -9.62 -13.50
C ASN A 137 18.12 -9.37 -12.56
N GLY A 138 18.06 -9.77 -11.29
CA GLY A 138 19.15 -9.59 -10.32
C GLY A 138 19.38 -8.14 -9.88
N GLU A 139 18.53 -7.21 -10.30
CA GLU A 139 18.54 -5.83 -9.83
C GLU A 139 17.99 -5.79 -8.40
N LYS A 140 18.83 -5.36 -7.45
CA LYS A 140 18.38 -5.19 -6.08
C LYS A 140 17.43 -3.99 -6.03
N ALA A 141 16.20 -4.26 -5.59
CA ALA A 141 15.38 -3.28 -4.89
C ALA A 141 16.26 -2.56 -3.86
N ALA A 142 16.35 -1.23 -3.95
CA ALA A 142 17.21 -0.40 -3.12
C ALA A 142 16.73 -0.36 -1.66
#